data_AF-A0A316LDQ8-F1
#
_entry.id   AF-A0A316LDQ8-F1
#
_cell.length_a   1.000
_cell.length_b   1.000
_cell.length_c   1.000
_cell.angle_alpha   90.00
_cell.angle_beta   90.00
_cell.angle_gamma   90.00
#
_symmetry.space_group_name_H-M   'P 1'
#
loop_
_entity.id
_entity.type
_entity.pdbx_description
1 polymer ?
#
loop_
_entity_poly.entity_id
_entity_poly.type
_entity_poly.pdbx_seq_one_letter_code
_entity_poly.pdbx_strand_id
1 'polypeptide(L)'
;MNFFVNRAIDCGIENYLLKKNNEKYDKSHIFEVLVIEMLIHIYGEINIINPYKLKDSKSFIKNLQLYGLSSKSVYQFINLMDEYYRWLSSSNKKNDNVIERIKFILLQMVLNKVSEKNLSSVEVTYYVRFFENKIIGLSETCQLMGDNNVNFYRMWKLKKGFIDSESINFTYDLLLPDFFDEKKYKEFGISLNDMSKLSNETVEKINNKIVVEDADTERKKNRFVIPLRLAISSGNGFVDTLVLLSVMATEIMIGIIIAVSVMKG
;
A
#
# COMPACT_ATOMS: atom_id res chain seq x y z
N MET A 1 -6.08 40.87 -15.67
CA MET A 1 -7.31 40.14 -15.28
C MET A 1 -6.94 39.29 -14.08
N ASN A 2 -7.52 39.56 -12.90
CA ASN A 2 -7.25 38.76 -11.71
C ASN A 2 -8.18 37.55 -11.72
N PHE A 3 -7.60 36.37 -11.97
CA PHE A 3 -8.32 35.11 -11.81
C PHE A 3 -8.57 34.84 -10.32
N PHE A 4 -9.70 34.22 -9.98
CA PHE A 4 -10.02 33.93 -8.59
C PHE A 4 -9.04 32.91 -8.01
N VAL A 5 -8.82 31.77 -8.68
CA VAL A 5 -7.71 30.85 -8.34
C VAL A 5 -6.81 30.63 -9.53
N ASN A 6 -7.37 30.14 -10.63
CA ASN A 6 -6.72 29.99 -11.93
C ASN A 6 -7.80 29.98 -13.02
N ARG A 7 -7.39 29.97 -14.29
CA ARG A 7 -8.34 30.01 -15.42
C ARG A 7 -9.27 28.80 -15.45
N ALA A 8 -8.74 27.61 -15.17
CA ALA A 8 -9.51 26.37 -15.20
C ALA A 8 -10.65 26.37 -14.19
N ILE A 9 -10.37 26.78 -12.96
CA ILE A 9 -11.34 26.84 -11.87
C ILE A 9 -12.37 27.95 -12.13
N ASP A 10 -11.93 29.11 -12.62
CA ASP A 10 -12.84 30.20 -12.97
C ASP A 10 -13.81 29.77 -14.09
N CYS A 11 -13.29 29.24 -15.20
CA CYS A 11 -14.11 28.73 -16.31
C CYS A 11 -15.00 27.56 -15.87
N GLY A 12 -14.51 26.67 -15.01
CA GLY A 12 -15.29 25.56 -14.47
C GLY A 12 -16.47 26.04 -13.64
N ILE A 13 -16.26 27.01 -12.74
CA ILE A 13 -17.33 27.57 -11.89
C ILE A 13 -18.33 28.36 -12.73
N GLU A 14 -17.86 29.20 -13.66
CA GLU A 14 -18.73 29.97 -14.56
C GLU A 14 -19.63 29.07 -15.40
N ASN A 15 -19.05 28.08 -16.08
CA ASN A 15 -19.82 27.14 -16.89
C ASN A 15 -20.71 26.23 -16.04
N TYR A 16 -20.32 25.89 -14.81
CA TYR A 16 -21.19 25.19 -13.87
C TYR A 16 -22.43 26.02 -13.52
N LEU A 17 -22.27 27.32 -13.25
CA LEU A 17 -23.40 28.21 -12.95
C LEU A 17 -24.34 28.38 -14.16
N LEU A 18 -23.78 28.53 -15.36
CA LEU A 18 -24.56 28.57 -16.61
C LEU A 18 -25.35 27.27 -16.79
N LYS A 19 -24.69 26.10 -16.64
CA LYS A 19 -25.33 24.79 -16.72
C LYS A 19 -26.45 24.65 -15.69
N LYS A 20 -26.23 25.09 -14.45
CA LYS A 20 -27.23 25.05 -13.37
C LYS A 20 -28.46 25.91 -13.67
N ASN A 21 -28.28 27.03 -14.36
CA ASN A 21 -29.35 27.94 -14.78
C ASN A 21 -30.05 27.51 -16.08
N ASN A 22 -29.72 26.36 -16.66
CA ASN A 22 -30.16 25.93 -18.00
C ASN A 22 -29.75 26.89 -19.13
N GLU A 23 -28.65 27.61 -18.94
CA GLU A 23 -28.06 28.49 -19.94
C GLU A 23 -27.03 27.74 -20.80
N LYS A 24 -26.76 28.26 -22.01
CA LYS A 24 -25.77 27.68 -22.91
C LYS A 24 -24.36 27.96 -22.36
N TYR A 25 -23.59 26.90 -22.12
CA TYR A 25 -22.20 26.97 -21.67
C TYR A 25 -21.25 26.35 -22.70
N ASP A 26 -19.95 26.64 -22.58
CA ASP A 26 -18.95 26.09 -23.48
C ASP A 26 -18.63 24.62 -23.13
N LYS A 27 -19.00 23.72 -24.04
CA LYS A 27 -18.77 22.28 -23.90
C LYS A 27 -17.29 21.89 -24.01
N SER A 28 -16.44 22.77 -24.53
CA SER A 28 -14.99 22.55 -24.55
C SER A 28 -14.41 22.44 -23.13
N HIS A 29 -15.07 23.09 -22.16
CA HIS A 29 -14.68 23.11 -20.74
C HIS A 29 -15.49 22.10 -19.89
N ILE A 30 -15.99 21.03 -20.50
CA ILE A 30 -16.85 20.06 -19.80
C ILE A 30 -16.12 19.41 -18.62
N PHE A 31 -14.82 19.14 -18.75
CA PHE A 31 -14.06 18.50 -17.69
C PHE A 31 -13.92 19.40 -16.45
N GLU A 32 -13.62 20.69 -16.63
CA GLU A 32 -13.57 21.64 -15.52
C GLU A 32 -14.92 21.74 -14.81
N VAL A 33 -16.03 21.75 -15.55
CA VAL A 33 -17.38 21.72 -14.97
C VAL A 33 -17.59 20.47 -14.12
N LEU A 34 -17.22 19.30 -14.62
CA LEU A 34 -17.36 18.04 -13.87
C LEU A 34 -16.46 17.98 -12.63
N VAL A 35 -15.27 18.58 -12.68
CA VAL A 35 -14.41 18.72 -11.51
C VAL A 35 -15.07 19.63 -10.47
N ILE A 36 -15.65 20.76 -10.86
CA ILE A 36 -16.37 21.64 -9.93
C ILE A 36 -17.59 20.93 -9.32
N GLU A 37 -18.35 20.19 -10.12
CA GLU A 37 -19.46 19.36 -9.61
C GLU A 37 -18.99 18.32 -8.59
N MET A 38 -17.86 17.64 -8.86
CA MET A 38 -17.24 16.72 -7.90
C MET A 38 -16.89 17.44 -6.60
N LEU A 39 -16.26 18.62 -6.66
CA LEU A 39 -15.95 19.41 -5.47
C LEU A 39 -17.22 19.82 -4.69
N ILE A 40 -18.32 20.12 -5.39
CA ILE A 40 -19.61 20.44 -4.76
C ILE A 40 -20.20 19.20 -4.08
N HIS A 41 -20.12 18.03 -4.70
CA HIS A 41 -20.54 16.78 -4.06
C HIS A 41 -19.67 16.44 -2.84
N ILE A 42 -18.37 16.77 -2.84
CA ILE A 42 -17.49 16.53 -1.68
C ILE A 42 -17.76 17.55 -0.58
N TYR A 43 -17.59 18.85 -0.85
CA TYR A 43 -17.53 19.90 0.15
C TYR A 43 -18.84 20.68 0.33
N GLY A 44 -19.81 20.52 -0.58
CA GLY A 44 -21.06 21.27 -0.60
C GLY A 44 -20.95 22.57 -1.40
N GLU A 45 -22.08 22.97 -2.01
CA GLU A 45 -22.12 24.11 -2.93
C GLU A 45 -21.68 25.42 -2.25
N ILE A 46 -22.10 25.64 -1.00
CA ILE A 46 -21.73 26.81 -0.20
C ILE A 46 -20.22 26.97 -0.11
N ASN A 47 -19.49 25.87 0.12
CA ASN A 47 -18.05 25.88 0.33
C ASN A 47 -17.24 26.08 -0.97
N ILE A 48 -17.85 25.84 -2.14
CA ILE A 48 -17.19 26.01 -3.44
C ILE A 48 -17.59 27.33 -4.09
N ILE A 49 -18.88 27.67 -4.10
CA ILE A 49 -19.45 28.80 -4.84
C ILE A 49 -19.37 30.12 -4.06
N ASN A 50 -19.56 30.13 -2.74
CA ASN A 50 -19.52 31.39 -1.98
C ASN A 50 -18.13 32.04 -2.00
N PRO A 51 -17.01 31.31 -1.78
CA PRO A 51 -15.69 31.89 -1.92
C PRO A 51 -15.46 32.52 -3.29
N TYR A 52 -15.94 31.90 -4.37
CA TYR A 52 -15.87 32.45 -5.72
C TYR A 52 -16.65 33.76 -5.87
N LYS A 53 -17.88 33.82 -5.34
CA LYS A 53 -18.70 35.05 -5.37
C LYS A 53 -18.06 36.19 -4.58
N LEU A 54 -17.43 35.88 -3.44
CA LEU A 54 -16.74 36.84 -2.59
C LEU A 54 -15.32 37.18 -3.07
N LYS A 55 -14.84 36.51 -4.13
CA LYS A 55 -13.46 36.60 -4.63
C LYS A 55 -12.41 36.30 -3.55
N ASP A 56 -12.75 35.42 -2.60
CA ASP A 56 -11.88 34.98 -1.51
C ASP A 56 -11.25 33.62 -1.83
N SER A 57 -10.13 33.65 -2.56
CA SER A 57 -9.40 32.46 -2.98
C SER A 57 -8.75 31.71 -1.81
N LYS A 58 -8.44 32.41 -0.71
CA LYS A 58 -7.88 31.79 0.50
C LYS A 58 -8.92 30.90 1.16
N SER A 59 -10.16 31.38 1.29
CA SER A 59 -11.27 30.57 1.81
C SER A 59 -11.56 29.36 0.93
N PHE A 60 -11.50 29.50 -0.39
CA PHE A 60 -11.63 28.35 -1.29
C PHE A 60 -10.57 27.28 -1.06
N ILE A 61 -9.29 27.69 -1.02
CA ILE A 61 -8.16 26.79 -0.77
C ILE A 61 -8.32 26.08 0.58
N LYS A 62 -8.73 26.82 1.62
CA LYS A 62 -8.98 26.26 2.95
C LYS A 62 -10.15 25.27 2.96
N ASN A 63 -11.21 25.54 2.21
CA ASN A 63 -12.36 24.65 2.11
C ASN A 63 -12.01 23.30 1.48
N LEU A 64 -11.06 23.25 0.56
CA LEU A 64 -10.54 21.99 0.00
C LEU A 64 -9.78 21.13 1.04
N GLN A 65 -9.51 21.66 2.23
CA GLN A 65 -8.82 20.97 3.32
C GLN A 65 -9.77 20.50 4.43
N LEU A 66 -11.09 20.70 4.27
CA LEU A 66 -12.07 20.40 5.33
C LEU A 66 -12.01 18.95 5.82
N TYR A 67 -11.80 18.00 4.91
CA TYR A 67 -11.63 16.57 5.23
C TYR A 67 -10.15 16.16 5.27
N GLY A 68 -9.25 17.05 5.69
CA GLY A 68 -7.85 16.70 5.93
C GLY A 68 -6.96 16.52 4.70
N LEU A 69 -7.30 17.10 3.54
CA LEU A 69 -6.37 17.11 2.40
C LEU A 69 -5.18 18.04 2.69
N SER A 70 -3.95 17.53 2.49
CA SER A 70 -2.74 18.31 2.76
C SER A 70 -2.64 19.57 1.88
N SER A 71 -2.05 20.66 2.39
CA SER A 71 -1.83 21.88 1.60
C SER A 71 -1.04 21.60 0.32
N LYS A 72 -0.05 20.70 0.39
CA LYS A 72 0.73 20.27 -0.77
C LYS A 72 -0.18 19.67 -1.86
N SER A 73 -1.08 18.76 -1.48
CA SER A 73 -2.02 18.14 -2.41
C SER A 73 -3.02 19.15 -2.99
N VAL A 74 -3.48 20.14 -2.20
CA VAL A 74 -4.36 21.22 -2.69
C VAL A 74 -3.65 22.06 -3.75
N TYR A 75 -2.43 22.53 -3.48
CA TYR A 75 -1.68 23.29 -4.47
C TYR A 75 -1.33 22.46 -5.71
N GLN A 76 -1.02 21.17 -5.52
CA GLN A 76 -0.82 20.26 -6.64
C GLN A 76 -2.08 20.13 -7.50
N PHE A 77 -3.26 20.01 -6.90
CA PHE A 77 -4.53 19.99 -7.60
C PHE A 77 -4.77 21.29 -8.39
N ILE A 78 -4.56 22.45 -7.77
CA ILE A 78 -4.71 23.75 -8.42
C ILE A 78 -3.75 23.88 -9.62
N ASN A 79 -2.50 23.45 -9.47
CA ASN A 79 -1.52 23.48 -10.56
C ASN A 79 -1.92 22.54 -11.70
N LEU A 80 -2.39 21.33 -11.38
CA LEU A 80 -2.89 20.38 -12.38
C LEU A 80 -4.10 20.92 -13.16
N MET A 81 -5.01 21.62 -12.48
CA MET A 81 -6.14 22.28 -13.15
C MET A 81 -5.64 23.35 -14.13
N ASP A 82 -4.64 24.16 -13.75
CA ASP A 82 -4.06 25.15 -14.66
C ASP A 82 -3.28 24.50 -15.82
N GLU A 83 -2.55 23.42 -15.56
CA GLU A 83 -1.90 22.58 -16.58
C GLU A 83 -2.92 22.05 -17.60
N TYR A 84 -4.06 21.55 -17.13
CA TYR A 84 -5.14 21.08 -17.98
C TYR A 84 -5.68 22.19 -18.88
N TYR A 85 -5.95 23.38 -18.33
CA TYR A 85 -6.44 24.50 -19.12
C TYR A 85 -5.42 24.96 -20.18
N ARG A 86 -4.12 24.96 -19.84
CA ARG A 86 -3.05 25.25 -20.81
C ARG A 86 -3.00 24.22 -21.92
N TRP A 87 -3.15 22.92 -21.60
CA TRP A 87 -3.25 21.86 -22.59
C TRP A 87 -4.43 22.10 -23.54
N LEU A 88 -5.62 22.38 -22.99
CA LEU A 88 -6.83 22.65 -23.76
C LEU A 88 -6.67 23.85 -24.70
N SER A 89 -5.95 24.89 -24.25
CA SER A 89 -5.70 26.12 -25.01
C SER A 89 -4.52 26.03 -25.97
N SER A 90 -3.70 24.98 -25.89
CA SER A 90 -2.47 24.85 -26.67
C SER A 90 -2.72 24.20 -28.03
N SER A 91 -1.94 24.61 -29.04
CA SER A 91 -1.90 23.94 -30.35
C SER A 91 -1.11 22.61 -30.31
N ASN A 92 -0.30 22.39 -29.28
CA ASN A 92 0.61 21.26 -29.17
C ASN A 92 0.16 20.31 -28.06
N LYS A 93 -0.76 19.41 -28.42
CA LYS A 93 -1.41 18.46 -27.51
C LYS A 93 -0.48 17.29 -27.16
N LYS A 94 0.53 17.53 -26.32
CA LYS A 94 1.28 16.43 -25.69
C LYS A 94 0.40 15.71 -24.68
N ASN A 95 0.57 14.39 -24.59
CA ASN A 95 -0.14 13.55 -23.64
C ASN A 95 0.64 13.51 -22.32
N ASP A 96 0.14 14.24 -21.32
CA ASP A 96 0.80 14.39 -20.01
C ASP A 96 0.00 13.72 -18.86
N ASN A 97 -1.01 12.89 -19.17
CA ASN A 97 -1.88 12.20 -18.19
C ASN A 97 -2.42 13.13 -17.07
N VAL A 98 -2.71 14.40 -17.39
CA VAL A 98 -3.13 15.41 -16.41
C VAL A 98 -4.50 15.06 -15.83
N ILE A 99 -5.42 14.56 -16.65
CA ILE A 99 -6.75 14.11 -16.20
C ILE A 99 -6.60 12.97 -15.18
N GLU A 100 -5.77 11.97 -15.45
CA GLU A 100 -5.47 10.87 -14.52
C GLU A 100 -4.98 11.39 -13.17
N ARG A 101 -4.01 12.31 -13.18
CA ARG A 101 -3.44 12.93 -11.96
C ARG A 101 -4.50 13.73 -11.19
N ILE A 102 -5.38 14.45 -11.87
CA ILE A 102 -6.51 15.15 -11.24
C ILE A 102 -7.47 14.16 -10.59
N LYS A 103 -7.84 13.07 -11.30
CA LYS A 103 -8.71 12.03 -10.76
C LYS A 103 -8.14 11.35 -9.52
N PHE A 104 -6.83 11.11 -9.46
CA PHE A 104 -6.19 10.58 -8.25
C PHE A 104 -6.39 11.48 -7.03
N ILE A 105 -6.23 12.80 -7.19
CA ILE A 105 -6.43 13.73 -6.08
C ILE A 105 -7.92 13.81 -5.71
N LEU A 106 -8.83 13.82 -6.69
CA LEU A 106 -10.27 13.78 -6.42
C LEU A 106 -10.67 12.50 -5.68
N LEU A 107 -10.11 11.35 -6.05
CA LEU A 107 -10.33 10.09 -5.34
C LEU A 107 -9.84 10.18 -3.90
N GLN A 108 -8.66 10.78 -3.67
CA GLN A 108 -8.17 11.02 -2.31
C GLN A 108 -9.12 11.92 -1.51
N MET A 109 -9.64 13.01 -2.10
CA MET A 109 -10.63 13.88 -1.44
C MET A 109 -11.91 13.12 -1.07
N VAL A 110 -12.40 12.25 -1.95
CA VAL A 110 -13.59 11.41 -1.66
C VAL A 110 -13.31 10.42 -0.53
N LEU A 111 -12.18 9.72 -0.57
CA LEU A 111 -11.83 8.74 0.47
C LEU A 111 -11.66 9.40 1.85
N ASN A 112 -11.05 10.59 1.87
CA ASN A 112 -10.95 11.40 3.06
C ASN A 112 -12.34 11.76 3.63
N LYS A 113 -13.26 12.21 2.77
CA LYS A 113 -14.64 12.48 3.20
C LYS A 113 -15.32 11.23 3.76
N VAL A 114 -15.21 10.09 3.07
CA VAL A 114 -15.77 8.80 3.53
C VAL A 114 -15.29 8.44 4.93
N SER A 115 -14.02 8.72 5.25
CA SER A 115 -13.46 8.42 6.57
C SER A 115 -14.03 9.27 7.71
N GLU A 116 -14.60 10.44 7.39
CA GLU A 116 -15.17 11.35 8.39
C GLU A 116 -16.70 11.40 8.38
N LYS A 117 -17.33 11.09 7.23
CA LYS A 117 -18.76 11.28 7.01
C LYS A 117 -19.35 10.22 6.07
N ASN A 118 -20.49 9.68 6.47
CA ASN A 118 -21.29 8.78 5.63
C ASN A 118 -21.76 9.48 4.34
N LEU A 119 -21.72 8.75 3.24
CA LEU A 119 -22.17 9.22 1.94
C LEU A 119 -23.68 8.98 1.75
N SER A 120 -24.35 9.93 1.12
CA SER A 120 -25.69 9.73 0.57
C SER A 120 -25.65 8.89 -0.71
N SER A 121 -26.75 8.22 -1.04
CA SER A 121 -26.88 7.42 -2.27
C SER A 121 -26.62 8.24 -3.55
N VAL A 122 -27.00 9.52 -3.55
CA VAL A 122 -26.76 10.46 -4.65
C VAL A 122 -25.26 10.70 -4.84
N GLU A 123 -24.51 10.90 -3.75
CA GLU A 123 -23.06 11.09 -3.79
C GLU A 123 -22.35 9.83 -4.28
N VAL A 124 -22.70 8.66 -3.74
CA VAL A 124 -22.14 7.36 -4.17
C VAL A 124 -22.35 7.16 -5.68
N THR A 125 -23.58 7.37 -6.15
CA THR A 125 -23.93 7.23 -7.57
C THR A 125 -23.11 8.19 -8.44
N TYR A 126 -22.96 9.45 -8.01
CA TYR A 126 -22.18 10.44 -8.75
C TYR A 126 -20.69 10.05 -8.82
N TYR A 127 -20.09 9.69 -7.68
CA TYR A 127 -18.67 9.31 -7.61
C TYR A 127 -18.36 8.11 -8.49
N VAL A 128 -19.18 7.06 -8.42
CA VAL A 128 -19.03 5.86 -9.25
C VAL A 128 -19.12 6.23 -10.73
N ARG A 129 -20.14 7.02 -11.13
CA ARG A 129 -20.28 7.43 -12.54
C ARG A 129 -19.11 8.29 -13.02
N PHE A 130 -18.60 9.20 -12.19
CA PHE A 130 -17.46 10.04 -12.54
C PHE A 130 -16.19 9.20 -12.73
N PHE A 131 -15.83 8.36 -11.76
CA PHE A 131 -14.58 7.59 -11.82
C PHE A 131 -14.63 6.43 -12.83
N GLU A 132 -15.83 5.94 -13.19
CA GLU A 132 -16.02 4.99 -14.28
C GLU A 132 -16.15 5.65 -15.67
N ASN A 133 -15.99 6.98 -15.77
CA ASN A 133 -16.17 7.75 -17.01
C ASN A 133 -17.57 7.60 -17.66
N LYS A 134 -18.61 7.37 -16.85
CA LYS A 134 -20.01 7.21 -17.28
C LYS A 134 -20.80 8.54 -17.30
N ILE A 135 -20.10 9.67 -17.13
CA ILE A 135 -20.69 11.00 -17.28
C ILE A 135 -20.44 11.47 -18.72
N ILE A 136 -21.48 12.03 -19.34
CA ILE A 136 -21.45 12.51 -20.73
C ILE A 136 -20.33 13.55 -20.89
N GLY A 137 -19.50 13.40 -21.93
CA GLY A 137 -18.39 14.30 -22.24
C GLY A 137 -17.06 13.94 -21.56
N LEU A 138 -17.09 13.15 -20.47
CA LEU A 138 -15.87 12.78 -19.74
C LEU A 138 -15.04 11.74 -20.50
N SER A 139 -15.70 10.73 -21.07
CA SER A 139 -15.03 9.68 -21.86
C SER A 139 -14.35 10.27 -23.09
N GLU A 140 -15.07 11.14 -23.81
CA GLU A 140 -14.59 11.83 -25.00
C GLU A 140 -13.40 12.74 -24.67
N THR A 141 -13.45 13.47 -23.55
CA THR A 141 -12.33 14.31 -23.11
C THR A 141 -11.09 13.48 -22.77
N CYS A 142 -11.26 12.35 -22.08
CA CYS A 142 -10.15 11.44 -21.78
C CYS A 142 -9.51 10.89 -23.07
N GLN A 143 -10.33 10.49 -24.05
CA GLN A 143 -9.87 10.00 -25.35
C GLN A 143 -9.12 11.08 -26.14
N LEU A 144 -9.63 12.32 -26.18
CA LEU A 144 -8.99 13.44 -26.87
C LEU A 144 -7.61 13.80 -26.29
N MET A 145 -7.40 13.54 -24.99
CA MET A 145 -6.10 13.75 -24.34
C MET A 145 -5.13 12.58 -24.54
N GLY A 146 -5.60 11.43 -25.01
CA GLY A 146 -4.82 10.19 -25.08
C GLY A 146 -4.59 9.56 -23.71
N ASP A 147 -5.40 9.91 -22.70
CA ASP A 147 -5.22 9.44 -21.33
C ASP A 147 -5.73 7.99 -21.19
N ASN A 148 -4.79 7.05 -21.10
CA ASN A 148 -5.12 5.63 -21.01
C ASN A 148 -5.71 5.24 -19.64
N ASN A 149 -5.63 6.10 -18.61
CA ASN A 149 -6.22 5.94 -17.27
C ASN A 149 -5.97 4.57 -16.58
N VAL A 150 -5.02 3.75 -17.04
CA VAL A 150 -4.88 2.34 -16.61
C VAL A 150 -4.51 2.26 -15.13
N ASN A 151 -3.59 3.11 -14.67
CA ASN A 151 -3.17 3.11 -13.27
C ASN A 151 -4.31 3.59 -12.37
N PHE A 152 -5.03 4.63 -12.81
CA PHE A 152 -6.21 5.11 -12.12
C PHE A 152 -7.29 4.03 -11.99
N TYR A 153 -7.64 3.33 -13.07
CA TYR A 153 -8.65 2.27 -13.01
C TYR A 153 -8.27 1.12 -12.08
N ARG A 154 -6.98 0.74 -12.05
CA ARG A 154 -6.49 -0.26 -11.09
C ARG A 154 -6.68 0.21 -9.66
N MET A 155 -6.33 1.46 -9.35
CA MET A 155 -6.55 2.03 -8.02
C MET A 155 -8.04 2.14 -7.68
N TRP A 156 -8.86 2.59 -8.64
CA TRP A 156 -10.31 2.71 -8.49
C TRP A 156 -10.94 1.38 -8.11
N LYS A 157 -10.59 0.27 -8.79
CA LYS A 157 -11.11 -1.06 -8.44
C LYS A 157 -10.82 -1.46 -6.99
N LEU A 158 -9.63 -1.14 -6.48
CA LEU A 158 -9.25 -1.43 -5.09
C LEU A 158 -9.97 -0.53 -4.08
N LYS A 159 -10.30 0.70 -4.47
CA LYS A 159 -10.83 1.73 -3.57
C LYS A 159 -12.34 1.93 -3.66
N LYS A 160 -12.98 1.49 -4.74
CA LYS A 160 -14.42 1.61 -4.99
C LYS A 160 -15.24 1.11 -3.82
N GLY A 161 -14.79 0.00 -3.22
CA GLY A 161 -15.49 -0.60 -2.11
C GLY A 161 -15.64 0.27 -0.85
N PHE A 162 -14.70 1.18 -0.60
CA PHE A 162 -14.85 2.14 0.50
C PHE A 162 -15.97 3.16 0.24
N ILE A 163 -16.36 3.37 -1.02
CA ILE A 163 -17.35 4.35 -1.44
C ILE A 163 -18.72 3.69 -1.67
N ASP A 164 -18.71 2.50 -2.26
CA ASP A 164 -19.89 1.72 -2.61
C ASP A 164 -19.83 0.38 -1.87
N SER A 165 -20.36 0.35 -0.65
CA SER A 165 -20.33 -0.85 0.21
C SER A 165 -21.14 -2.01 -0.37
N GLU A 166 -22.17 -1.75 -1.18
CA GLU A 166 -22.94 -2.79 -1.87
C GLU A 166 -22.14 -3.47 -2.97
N SER A 167 -21.08 -2.81 -3.48
CA SER A 167 -20.19 -3.39 -4.49
C SER A 167 -19.15 -4.36 -3.94
N ILE A 168 -19.04 -4.52 -2.60
CA ILE A 168 -18.12 -5.48 -1.99
C ILE A 168 -18.91 -6.62 -1.32
N ASN A 169 -18.87 -7.78 -1.96
CA ASN A 169 -19.01 -9.03 -1.21
C ASN A 169 -17.68 -9.27 -0.47
N PHE A 170 -17.54 -8.74 0.74
CA PHE A 170 -16.49 -9.24 1.63
C PHE A 170 -16.92 -10.65 2.06
N THR A 171 -16.48 -11.66 1.34
CA THR A 171 -16.39 -13.00 1.92
C THR A 171 -15.24 -12.95 2.91
N TYR A 172 -15.58 -12.71 4.18
CA TYR A 172 -14.65 -12.94 5.27
C TYR A 172 -14.47 -14.45 5.38
N ASP A 173 -13.40 -14.98 4.80
CA ASP A 173 -12.99 -16.34 5.11
C ASP A 173 -12.50 -16.34 6.55
N LEU A 174 -13.23 -17.02 7.43
CA LEU A 174 -12.79 -17.26 8.80
C LEU A 174 -11.51 -18.10 8.72
N LEU A 175 -10.36 -17.45 8.89
CA LEU A 175 -9.08 -18.13 9.03
C LEU A 175 -9.09 -18.89 10.35
N LEU A 176 -9.56 -20.14 10.32
CA LEU A 176 -9.42 -21.04 11.45
C LEU A 176 -7.94 -21.39 11.62
N PRO A 177 -7.42 -21.39 12.86
CA PRO A 177 -6.07 -21.83 13.11
C PRO A 177 -5.89 -23.29 12.67
N ASP A 178 -4.85 -23.55 11.89
CA ASP A 178 -4.49 -24.91 11.46
C ASP A 178 -3.80 -25.62 12.62
N PHE A 179 -4.55 -26.43 13.36
CA PHE A 179 -4.01 -27.19 14.48
C PHE A 179 -3.36 -28.47 13.97
N PHE A 180 -2.16 -28.79 14.45
CA PHE A 180 -1.59 -30.12 14.27
C PHE A 180 -2.36 -31.18 15.07
N ASP A 181 -2.18 -32.45 14.69
CA ASP A 181 -2.74 -33.58 15.45
C ASP A 181 -2.33 -33.52 16.93
N GLU A 182 -3.25 -33.90 17.83
CA GLU A 182 -3.06 -33.86 19.29
C GLU A 182 -1.78 -34.55 19.76
N LYS A 183 -1.35 -35.59 19.04
CA LYS A 183 -0.09 -36.32 19.31
C LYS A 183 1.13 -35.41 19.17
N LYS A 184 1.14 -34.55 18.15
CA LYS A 184 2.26 -33.66 17.84
C LYS A 184 2.44 -32.59 18.91
N TYR A 185 1.35 -32.03 19.42
CA TYR A 185 1.45 -31.07 20.54
C TYR A 185 1.87 -31.73 21.85
N LYS A 186 1.42 -32.98 22.11
CA LYS A 186 1.84 -33.75 23.29
C LYS A 186 3.35 -34.04 23.33
N GLU A 187 3.99 -34.23 22.19
CA GLU A 187 5.45 -34.42 22.09
C GLU A 187 6.24 -33.21 22.61
N PHE A 188 5.66 -32.01 22.51
CA PHE A 188 6.23 -30.75 23.01
C PHE A 188 5.64 -30.32 24.36
N GLY A 189 4.85 -31.18 25.01
CA GLY A 189 4.23 -30.91 26.32
C GLY A 189 3.09 -29.89 26.27
N ILE A 190 2.50 -29.64 25.09
CA ILE A 190 1.42 -28.67 24.89
C ILE A 190 0.09 -29.41 24.80
N SER A 191 -0.92 -28.97 25.56
CA SER A 191 -2.26 -29.51 25.46
C SER A 191 -3.05 -28.81 24.34
N LEU A 192 -3.80 -29.59 23.55
CA LEU A 192 -4.63 -29.04 22.46
C LEU A 192 -5.77 -28.15 23.00
N ASN A 193 -6.21 -28.40 24.24
CA ASN A 193 -7.17 -27.54 24.96
C ASN A 193 -6.59 -26.19 25.37
N ASP A 194 -5.27 -26.07 25.50
CA ASP A 194 -4.62 -24.79 25.76
C ASP A 194 -4.36 -24.06 24.45
N MET A 195 -4.04 -24.78 23.36
CA MET A 195 -3.90 -24.19 22.02
C MET A 195 -5.21 -23.61 21.48
N SER A 196 -6.35 -24.23 21.75
CA SER A 196 -7.66 -23.75 21.30
C SER A 196 -8.11 -22.44 21.97
N LYS A 197 -7.45 -22.03 23.06
CA LYS A 197 -7.71 -20.76 23.77
C LYS A 197 -6.80 -19.62 23.32
N LEU A 198 -5.81 -19.90 22.48
CA LEU A 198 -4.83 -18.91 22.03
C LEU A 198 -5.30 -18.19 20.76
N SER A 199 -4.77 -16.98 20.54
CA SER A 199 -5.01 -16.26 19.29
C SER A 199 -4.35 -16.97 18.11
N ASN A 200 -4.91 -16.82 16.91
CA ASN A 200 -4.40 -17.45 15.68
C ASN A 200 -2.91 -17.15 15.44
N GLU A 201 -2.48 -15.90 15.65
CA GLU A 201 -1.06 -15.51 15.52
C GLU A 201 -0.15 -16.25 16.51
N THR A 202 -0.66 -16.56 17.69
CA THR A 202 0.09 -17.28 18.72
C THR A 202 0.16 -18.77 18.37
N VAL A 203 -0.92 -19.34 17.86
CA VAL A 203 -0.95 -20.73 17.37
C VAL A 203 0.02 -20.92 16.22
N GLU A 204 0.05 -19.99 15.26
CA GLU A 204 0.97 -20.04 14.11
C GLU A 204 2.45 -19.94 14.55
N LYS A 205 2.78 -19.06 15.50
CA LYS A 205 4.13 -18.96 16.07
C LYS A 205 4.58 -20.26 16.73
N ILE A 206 3.68 -20.91 17.48
CA ILE A 206 3.98 -22.18 18.15
C ILE A 206 4.13 -23.29 17.10
N ASN A 207 3.26 -23.34 16.10
CA ASN A 207 3.35 -24.31 15.01
C ASN A 207 4.67 -24.19 14.23
N ASN A 208 5.06 -22.96 13.89
CA ASN A 208 6.32 -22.70 13.21
C ASN A 208 7.52 -23.12 14.07
N LYS A 209 7.46 -22.93 15.39
CA LYS A 209 8.50 -23.38 16.31
C LYS A 209 8.61 -24.91 16.36
N ILE A 210 7.48 -25.61 16.42
CA ILE A 210 7.42 -27.08 16.37
C ILE A 210 8.02 -27.62 15.08
N VAL A 211 7.69 -27.03 13.93
CA VAL A 211 8.24 -27.45 12.62
C VAL A 211 9.75 -27.25 12.54
N VAL A 212 10.28 -26.14 13.08
CA VAL A 212 11.72 -25.88 13.13
C VAL A 212 12.44 -26.86 14.06
N GLU A 213 11.88 -27.13 15.24
CA GLU A 213 12.45 -28.08 16.20
C GLU A 213 12.39 -29.52 15.67
N ASP A 214 11.31 -29.93 15.00
CA ASP A 214 11.21 -31.23 14.31
C ASP A 214 12.28 -31.37 13.22
N ALA A 215 12.46 -30.34 12.39
CA ALA A 215 13.46 -30.35 11.32
C ALA A 215 14.90 -30.44 11.88
N ASP A 216 15.18 -29.80 13.01
CA ASP A 216 16.48 -29.89 13.68
C ASP A 216 16.68 -31.23 14.39
N THR A 217 15.60 -31.86 14.87
CA THR A 217 15.63 -33.20 15.48
C THR A 217 15.81 -34.30 14.44
N GLU A 218 15.15 -34.20 13.29
CA GLU A 218 15.38 -35.02 12.08
C GLU A 218 16.82 -34.88 11.56
N ARG A 219 17.35 -33.64 11.50
CA ARG A 219 18.77 -33.40 11.16
C ARG A 219 19.74 -34.03 12.16
N LYS A 220 19.39 -34.10 13.45
CA LYS A 220 20.18 -34.80 14.49
C LYS A 220 20.04 -36.32 14.39
N LYS A 221 18.86 -36.86 14.11
CA LYS A 221 18.63 -38.30 13.87
C LYS A 221 19.36 -38.79 12.61
N ASN A 222 19.38 -38.01 11.54
CA ASN A 222 20.13 -38.31 10.31
C ASN A 222 21.66 -38.18 10.46
N ARG A 223 22.17 -37.75 11.62
CA ARG A 223 23.61 -37.83 11.96
C ARG A 223 23.97 -39.10 12.75
N PHE A 224 23.01 -39.99 13.03
CA PHE A 224 23.23 -41.29 13.68
C PHE A 224 22.86 -42.46 12.76
N VAL A 225 23.61 -42.59 11.67
CA VAL A 225 23.97 -43.90 11.13
C VAL A 225 25.49 -43.87 10.97
N ILE A 226 26.19 -44.43 11.95
CA ILE A 226 27.57 -44.86 11.77
C ILE A 226 27.46 -46.23 11.07
N PRO A 227 27.78 -46.36 9.78
CA PRO A 227 28.10 -47.68 9.26
C PRO A 227 29.41 -48.09 9.91
N LEU A 228 29.35 -49.06 10.82
CA LEU A 228 30.51 -49.79 11.29
C LEU A 228 31.07 -50.61 10.12
N ARG A 229 31.83 -49.96 9.24
CA ARG A 229 32.79 -50.59 8.34
C ARG A 229 34.14 -49.93 8.58
N LEU A 230 34.92 -50.60 9.43
CA LEU A 230 36.37 -50.55 9.38
C LEU A 230 36.82 -50.85 7.94
N ALA A 231 37.18 -49.80 7.22
CA ALA A 231 38.07 -49.87 6.08
C ALA A 231 39.33 -49.09 6.46
N ILE A 232 40.30 -49.79 7.05
CA ILE A 232 41.69 -49.36 7.07
C ILE A 232 42.26 -49.75 5.70
N SER A 233 42.50 -48.76 4.85
CA SER A 233 43.41 -48.75 3.69
C SER A 233 43.08 -47.52 2.84
N SER A 234 43.99 -46.65 2.41
CA SER A 234 45.45 -46.59 2.51
C SER A 234 45.91 -45.17 2.11
N GLY A 235 46.98 -44.66 2.74
CA GLY A 235 47.86 -43.67 2.11
C GLY A 235 47.86 -42.24 2.66
N ASN A 236 48.49 -42.00 3.82
CA ASN A 236 49.76 -41.26 3.90
C ASN A 236 50.31 -41.35 5.34
N GLY A 237 51.28 -42.22 5.62
CA GLY A 237 51.86 -42.44 6.96
C GLY A 237 52.54 -41.21 7.58
N PHE A 238 52.64 -40.12 6.83
CA PHE A 238 53.08 -38.81 7.28
C PHE A 238 52.08 -38.12 8.21
N VAL A 239 50.77 -38.33 8.01
CA VAL A 239 49.74 -37.65 8.81
C VAL A 239 49.66 -38.26 10.21
N ASP A 240 49.72 -39.58 10.32
CA ASP A 240 49.72 -40.26 11.63
C ASP A 240 50.98 -39.95 12.43
N THR A 241 52.16 -39.89 11.78
CA THR A 241 53.39 -39.46 12.48
C THR A 241 53.32 -38.00 12.93
N LEU A 242 52.67 -37.12 12.16
CA LEU A 242 52.51 -35.71 12.51
C LEU A 242 51.53 -35.52 13.68
N VAL A 243 50.43 -36.28 13.71
CA VAL A 243 49.51 -36.29 14.86
C VAL A 243 50.19 -36.83 16.11
N LEU A 244 50.96 -37.92 16.00
CA LEU A 244 51.64 -38.52 17.15
C LEU A 244 52.75 -37.61 17.69
N LEU A 245 53.54 -36.97 16.81
CA LEU A 245 54.51 -35.95 17.19
C LEU A 245 53.84 -34.73 17.85
N SER A 246 52.65 -34.33 17.39
CA SER A 246 51.93 -33.19 17.96
C SER A 246 51.48 -33.45 19.40
N VAL A 247 51.09 -34.69 19.70
CA VAL A 247 50.71 -35.11 21.06
C VAL A 247 51.95 -35.25 21.95
N MET A 248 53.04 -35.83 21.45
CA MET A 248 54.28 -35.92 22.23
C MET A 248 54.87 -34.54 22.54
N ALA A 249 54.80 -33.60 21.59
CA ALA A 249 55.30 -32.23 21.79
C ALA A 249 54.49 -31.47 22.85
N THR A 250 53.16 -31.63 22.89
CA THR A 250 52.33 -30.98 23.91
C THR A 250 52.56 -31.57 25.30
N GLU A 251 52.73 -32.90 25.41
CA GLU A 251 53.06 -33.54 26.69
C GLU A 251 54.42 -33.12 27.23
N ILE A 252 55.45 -33.05 26.38
CA ILE A 252 56.78 -32.56 26.77
C ILE A 252 56.72 -31.09 27.21
N MET A 253 55.97 -30.24 26.48
CA MET A 253 55.83 -28.82 26.84
C MET A 253 55.15 -28.64 28.21
N ILE A 254 54.08 -29.40 28.49
CA ILE A 254 53.42 -29.38 29.80
C ILE A 254 54.39 -29.85 30.89
N GLY A 255 55.15 -30.92 30.64
CA GLY A 255 56.18 -31.41 31.56
C GLY A 255 57.25 -30.38 31.89
N ILE A 256 57.76 -29.65 30.88
CA ILE A 256 58.76 -28.59 31.07
C ILE A 256 58.15 -27.41 31.85
N ILE A 257 56.92 -26.99 31.56
CA ILE A 257 56.27 -25.90 32.29
C ILE A 257 56.14 -26.25 33.77
N ILE A 258 55.74 -27.48 34.09
CA ILE A 258 55.65 -27.95 35.47
C ILE A 258 57.04 -27.99 36.12
N ALA A 259 58.05 -28.55 35.44
CA ALA A 259 59.41 -28.62 35.97
C ALA A 259 60.04 -27.24 36.22
N VAL A 260 59.85 -26.28 35.30
CA VAL A 260 60.35 -24.90 35.45
C VAL A 260 59.59 -24.14 36.54
N SER A 261 58.29 -24.40 36.70
CA SER A 261 57.49 -23.83 37.80
C SER A 261 57.99 -24.32 39.15
N VAL A 262 58.37 -25.61 39.26
CA VAL A 262 58.92 -26.20 40.48
C VAL A 262 60.37 -25.76 40.76
N MET A 263 61.18 -25.44 39.74
CA MET A 263 62.56 -24.95 39.93
C MET A 263 62.68 -23.44 40.23
N LYS A 264 61.60 -22.65 40.08
CA LYS A 264 61.57 -21.21 40.42
C LYS A 264 60.88 -20.91 41.76
N GLY A 265 60.42 -21.93 42.48
CA GLY A 265 60.00 -21.86 43.89
C GLY A 265 61.02 -22.56 44.78
#